data_AF-A0A952FVY0-F1
#
_entry.id   AF-A0A952FVY0-F1
#
_cell.length_a   1.000
_cell.length_b   1.000
_cell.length_c   1.000
_cell.angle_alpha   90.00
_cell.angle_beta   90.00
_cell.angle_gamma   90.00
#
_symmetry.space_group_name_H-M   'P 1'
#
loop_
_entity.id
_entity.type
_entity.pdbx_description
1 polymer ?
#
loop_
_entity_poly.entity_id
_entity_poly.type
_entity_poly.pdbx_seq_one_letter_code
_entity_poly.pdbx_strand_id
1 'polypeptide(L)'
;LDPVENHVRNYPAQAGYFHIRFEEPSLLARLWGEFVALRARFLALPSGDHGMLISRALYDCVGGYKDQVAFEEVALAMSLGRARLRPIPVTLGTSASRFKARGWAIGTAGRAMQFGLYLLGIPPKPPARHLA
;
A
#
# COMPACT_ATOMS: atom_id res chain seq x y z
N LEU A 1 -21.33 11.25 10.79
CA LEU A 1 -20.07 11.88 10.32
C LEU A 1 -19.43 10.94 9.33
N ASP A 2 -19.01 11.46 8.19
CA ASP A 2 -18.24 10.69 7.20
C ASP A 2 -16.98 10.11 7.90
N PRO A 3 -16.63 8.81 7.70
CA PRO A 3 -15.43 8.23 8.30
C PRO A 3 -14.13 8.99 8.03
N VAL A 4 -14.02 9.61 6.85
CA VAL A 4 -12.89 10.46 6.46
C VAL A 4 -12.88 11.74 7.27
N GLU A 5 -14.02 12.42 7.35
CA GLU A 5 -14.15 13.65 8.13
C GLU A 5 -13.85 13.40 9.62
N ASN A 6 -14.35 12.29 10.16
CA ASN A 6 -14.04 11.86 11.52
C ASN A 6 -12.54 11.62 11.73
N HIS A 7 -11.85 11.02 10.74
CA HIS A 7 -10.39 10.85 10.80
C HIS A 7 -9.67 12.21 10.84
N VAL A 8 -10.01 13.11 9.91
CA VAL A 8 -9.37 14.43 9.80
C VAL A 8 -9.56 15.25 11.08
N ARG A 9 -10.77 15.23 11.67
CA ARG A 9 -11.07 16.02 12.87
C ARG A 9 -10.42 15.46 14.14
N ASN A 10 -10.46 14.14 14.32
CA ASN A 10 -10.10 13.53 15.61
C ASN A 10 -8.68 12.94 15.65
N TYR A 11 -8.05 12.72 14.50
CA TYR A 11 -6.72 12.09 14.41
C TYR A 11 -5.75 12.84 13.48
N PRO A 12 -5.57 14.17 13.61
CA PRO A 12 -4.79 14.97 12.66
C PRO A 12 -3.29 14.65 12.62
N ALA A 13 -2.78 14.00 13.67
CA ALA A 13 -1.39 13.56 13.80
C ALA A 13 -1.17 12.10 13.36
N GLN A 14 -2.18 11.45 12.78
CA GLN A 14 -2.08 10.12 12.21
C GLN A 14 -2.37 10.17 10.71
N ALA A 15 -1.73 9.29 9.95
CA ALA A 15 -2.09 8.99 8.59
C ALA A 15 -3.16 7.90 8.56
N GLY A 16 -4.22 8.14 7.79
CA GLY A 16 -5.29 7.20 7.51
C GLY A 16 -4.99 6.36 6.28
N TYR A 17 -5.30 5.08 6.30
CA TYR A 17 -5.29 4.24 5.08
C TYR A 17 -6.62 3.51 4.92
N PHE A 18 -7.08 3.33 3.69
CA PHE A 18 -8.38 2.71 3.43
C PHE A 18 -8.27 1.19 3.31
N HIS A 19 -9.40 0.50 3.38
CA HIS A 19 -9.44 -0.91 3.01
C HIS A 19 -9.43 -1.06 1.50
N ILE A 20 -8.89 -2.17 1.02
CA ILE A 20 -8.87 -2.51 -0.40
C ILE A 20 -9.77 -3.71 -0.68
N ARG A 21 -10.47 -3.67 -1.81
CA ARG A 21 -11.13 -4.82 -2.41
C ARG A 21 -10.80 -4.90 -3.89
N PHE A 22 -10.30 -6.04 -4.32
CA PHE A 22 -10.15 -6.35 -5.75
C PHE A 22 -11.49 -6.86 -6.29
N GLU A 23 -11.93 -6.32 -7.43
CA GLU A 23 -13.23 -6.65 -8.04
C GLU A 23 -13.17 -7.90 -8.95
N GLU A 24 -12.00 -8.48 -9.16
CA GLU A 24 -11.82 -9.57 -10.11
C GLU A 24 -12.16 -10.94 -9.49
N PRO A 25 -12.97 -11.80 -10.15
CA PRO A 25 -13.46 -13.06 -9.57
C PRO A 25 -12.43 -14.20 -9.49
N SER A 26 -11.12 -13.90 -9.54
CA SER A 26 -10.08 -14.94 -9.50
C SER A 26 -9.65 -15.29 -8.06
N LEU A 27 -9.43 -16.57 -7.78
CA LEU A 27 -8.93 -17.01 -6.47
C LEU A 27 -7.56 -16.39 -6.13
N LEU A 28 -6.70 -16.22 -7.13
CA LEU A 28 -5.40 -15.57 -6.96
C LEU A 28 -5.55 -14.08 -6.60
N ALA A 29 -6.52 -13.38 -7.19
CA ALA A 29 -6.84 -12.00 -6.81
C ALA A 29 -7.28 -11.87 -5.36
N ARG A 30 -8.11 -12.80 -4.91
CA ARG A 30 -8.58 -12.85 -3.53
C ARG A 30 -7.42 -13.11 -2.57
N LEU A 31 -6.59 -14.13 -2.83
CA LEU A 31 -5.43 -14.46 -1.98
C LEU A 31 -4.43 -13.29 -1.91
N TRP A 32 -4.17 -12.63 -3.03
CA TRP A 32 -3.30 -11.44 -3.03
C TRP A 32 -3.92 -10.28 -2.28
N GLY A 33 -5.22 -10.03 -2.45
CA GLY A 33 -5.97 -9.04 -1.69
C GLY A 33 -5.88 -9.26 -0.18
N GLU A 34 -6.08 -10.50 0.25
CA GLU A 34 -5.93 -10.89 1.65
C GLU A 34 -4.50 -10.70 2.14
N PHE A 35 -3.48 -11.11 1.38
CA PHE A 35 -2.07 -10.86 1.74
C PHE A 35 -1.77 -9.37 1.93
N VAL A 36 -2.25 -8.54 1.00
CA VAL A 36 -2.07 -7.08 1.01
C VAL A 36 -2.83 -6.44 2.19
N ALA A 37 -4.03 -6.90 2.51
CA ALA A 37 -4.78 -6.45 3.68
C ALA A 37 -4.13 -6.92 5.01
N LEU A 38 -3.66 -8.16 5.06
CA LEU A 38 -2.99 -8.76 6.21
C LEU A 38 -1.70 -8.00 6.54
N ARG A 39 -0.84 -7.73 5.56
CA ARG A 39 0.38 -6.96 5.80
C ARG A 39 0.09 -5.55 6.30
N ALA A 40 -0.97 -4.91 5.80
CA ALA A 40 -1.35 -3.57 6.28
C ALA A 40 -1.79 -3.61 7.75
N ARG A 41 -2.61 -4.60 8.14
CA ARG A 41 -3.09 -4.76 9.51
C ARG A 41 -2.00 -5.20 10.51
N PHE A 42 -1.18 -6.17 10.11
CA PHE A 42 -0.21 -6.80 11.01
C PHE A 42 1.14 -6.11 11.01
N LEU A 43 1.64 -5.66 9.86
CA LEU A 43 2.93 -5.00 9.76
C LEU A 43 2.83 -3.47 9.76
N ALA A 44 1.62 -2.89 9.72
CA ALA A 44 1.41 -1.46 9.53
C ALA A 44 2.07 -0.93 8.24
N LEU A 45 2.02 -1.75 7.19
CA LEU A 45 2.57 -1.42 5.87
C LEU A 45 1.43 -1.42 4.85
N PRO A 46 0.65 -0.34 4.71
CA PRO A 46 -0.31 -0.20 3.62
C PRO A 46 0.38 -0.26 2.24
N SER A 47 -0.40 -0.63 1.23
CA SER A 47 0.00 -0.54 -0.19
C SER A 47 -0.44 0.79 -0.76
N GLY A 48 0.20 1.24 -1.84
CA GLY A 48 -0.36 2.33 -2.65
C GLY A 48 -1.81 2.04 -3.08
N ASP A 49 -2.14 0.77 -3.31
CA ASP A 49 -3.50 0.35 -3.67
C ASP A 49 -4.55 0.55 -2.54
N HIS A 50 -4.12 0.69 -1.27
CA HIS A 50 -5.05 1.03 -0.18
C HIS A 50 -5.49 2.49 -0.25
N GLY A 51 -4.72 3.36 -0.92
CA GLY A 51 -4.84 4.81 -0.73
C GLY A 51 -4.46 5.23 0.70
N MET A 52 -3.92 6.44 0.81
CA MET A 52 -3.50 6.99 2.10
C MET A 52 -3.91 8.47 2.18
N LEU A 53 -4.39 8.86 3.36
CA LEU A 53 -4.74 10.21 3.73
C LEU A 53 -3.78 10.65 4.83
N ILE A 54 -3.04 11.73 4.59
CA ILE A 54 -2.04 12.25 5.52
C ILE A 54 -2.11 13.77 5.54
N SER A 55 -2.00 14.37 6.73
CA SER A 55 -1.92 15.83 6.84
C SER A 55 -0.59 16.33 6.29
N ARG A 56 -0.58 17.52 5.67
CA ARG A 56 0.64 18.09 5.10
C ARG A 56 1.76 18.22 6.14
N ALA A 57 1.41 18.70 7.34
CA ALA A 57 2.36 18.84 8.44
C ALA A 57 2.99 17.51 8.84
N LEU A 58 2.21 16.42 8.91
CA LEU A 58 2.75 15.09 9.23
C LEU A 58 3.63 14.56 8.10
N TYR A 59 3.23 14.75 6.84
CA TYR A 59 4.01 14.37 5.67
C TYR A 59 5.39 15.04 5.67
N ASP A 60 5.44 16.35 5.93
CA ASP A 60 6.69 17.11 6.01
C ASP A 60 7.54 16.66 7.21
N CYS A 61 6.90 16.41 8.36
CA CYS A 61 7.57 15.95 9.58
C CYS A 61 8.31 14.62 9.40
N VAL A 62 7.79 13.72 8.57
CA VAL A 62 8.44 12.41 8.28
C VAL A 62 9.33 12.44 7.03
N GLY A 63 9.52 13.61 6.40
CA GLY A 63 10.39 13.77 5.24
C GLY A 63 9.75 13.39 3.89
N GLY A 64 8.45 13.13 3.86
CA GLY A 64 7.69 12.84 2.64
C GLY A 64 8.03 11.50 1.98
N TYR A 65 7.82 11.43 0.67
CA TYR A 65 8.13 10.24 -0.12
C TYR A 65 9.64 10.15 -0.40
N LYS A 66 10.19 8.95 -0.26
CA LYS A 66 11.55 8.67 -0.71
C LYS A 66 11.60 8.60 -2.22
N ASP A 67 12.66 9.15 -2.80
CA ASP A 67 12.96 8.99 -4.22
C ASP A 67 13.47 7.57 -4.48
N GLN A 68 12.55 6.66 -4.82
CA GLN A 68 12.85 5.26 -5.11
C GLN A 68 11.87 4.70 -6.13
N VAL A 69 12.31 3.74 -6.93
CA VAL A 69 11.57 3.23 -8.10
C VAL A 69 10.32 2.41 -7.78
N ALA A 70 10.13 1.99 -6.53
CA ALA A 70 8.95 1.27 -6.05
C ALA A 70 8.85 1.32 -4.53
N PHE A 71 7.67 1.01 -4.00
CA PHE A 71 7.40 0.91 -2.56
C PHE A 71 7.57 2.25 -1.80
N GLU A 72 7.39 3.39 -2.48
CA GLU A 72 7.46 4.71 -1.82
C GLU A 72 6.45 4.79 -0.65
N GLU A 73 5.27 4.19 -0.79
CA GLU A 73 4.25 4.18 0.26
C GLU A 73 4.62 3.30 1.44
N VAL A 74 5.35 2.21 1.19
CA VAL A 74 5.90 1.36 2.26
C VAL A 74 6.98 2.12 3.02
N ALA A 75 7.87 2.83 2.30
CA ALA A 75 8.89 3.67 2.93
C ALA A 75 8.26 4.77 3.81
N LEU A 76 7.21 5.42 3.32
CA LEU A 76 6.47 6.44 4.07
C LEU A 76 5.79 5.82 5.30
N ALA A 77 5.15 4.66 5.16
CA ALA A 77 4.53 3.94 6.28
C ALA A 77 5.55 3.54 7.36
N MET A 78 6.75 3.08 6.96
CA MET A 78 7.83 2.79 7.89
C MET A 78 8.31 4.04 8.63
N SER A 79 8.38 5.18 7.92
CA SER A 79 8.82 6.47 8.50
C SER A 79 7.77 7.04 9.48
N LEU A 80 6.48 6.82 9.21
CA LEU A 80 5.38 7.14 10.13
C LEU A 80 5.39 6.27 11.38
N GLY A 81 5.68 4.97 11.20
CA GLY A 81 5.57 3.96 12.23
C GLY A 81 4.11 3.61 12.59
N ARG A 82 3.92 2.45 13.21
CA ARG A 82 2.58 1.90 13.54
C ARG A 82 1.70 2.86 14.35
N ALA A 83 2.29 3.63 15.27
CA ALA A 83 1.55 4.53 16.15
C ALA A 83 0.87 5.70 15.41
N ARG A 84 1.37 6.06 14.22
CA ARG A 84 0.84 7.14 13.39
C ARG A 84 0.06 6.63 12.19
N LEU A 85 -0.31 5.34 12.15
CA LEU A 85 -1.10 4.75 11.09
C LEU A 85 -2.45 4.26 11.63
N ARG A 86 -3.52 4.59 10.91
CA ARG A 86 -4.88 4.24 11.30
C ARG A 86 -5.70 3.76 10.10
N PRO A 87 -6.38 2.59 10.18
CA PRO A 87 -7.34 2.21 9.16
C PRO A 87 -8.57 3.13 9.21
N ILE A 88 -9.00 3.60 8.05
CA ILE A 88 -10.30 4.28 7.86
C ILE A 88 -11.29 3.23 7.34
N PRO A 89 -12.49 3.09 7.94
CA PRO A 89 -13.47 2.05 7.59
C PRO A 89 -14.22 2.39 6.29
N VAL A 90 -13.47 2.69 5.23
CA VAL A 90 -13.95 2.91 3.86
C VAL A 90 -13.16 1.94 2.97
N THR A 91 -13.85 1.32 2.01
CA THR A 91 -13.25 0.36 1.08
C THR A 91 -13.10 0.99 -0.29
N LEU A 92 -11.89 0.99 -0.83
CA LEU A 92 -11.60 1.35 -2.21
C LEU A 92 -11.67 0.09 -3.09
N GLY A 93 -12.53 0.15 -4.10
CA GLY A 93 -12.54 -0.82 -5.19
C GLY A 93 -11.36 -0.54 -6.12
N THR A 94 -10.55 -1.55 -6.38
CA THR A 94 -9.46 -1.44 -7.35
C THR A 94 -9.63 -2.46 -8.47
N SER A 95 -9.48 -1.97 -9.70
CA SER A 95 -9.43 -2.81 -10.88
C SER A 95 -8.10 -3.55 -10.90
N ALA A 96 -8.13 -4.87 -10.95
CA ALA A 96 -6.92 -5.67 -11.10
C ALA A 96 -6.40 -5.76 -12.55
N SER A 97 -6.84 -4.84 -13.41
CA SER A 97 -6.43 -4.71 -14.82
C SER A 97 -4.91 -4.68 -15.04
N ARG A 98 -4.14 -4.11 -14.09
CA ARG A 98 -2.65 -4.13 -14.13
C ARG A 98 -2.02 -5.54 -14.09
N PHE A 99 -2.78 -6.57 -13.70
CA PHE A 99 -2.27 -7.95 -13.57
C PHE A 99 -2.67 -8.87 -14.73
N LYS A 100 -3.51 -8.41 -15.68
CA LYS A 100 -3.95 -9.22 -16.83
C LYS A 100 -2.84 -9.51 -17.85
N ALA A 101 -1.84 -8.63 -17.96
CA ALA A 101 -0.83 -8.73 -19.02
C ALA A 101 0.26 -9.79 -18.78
N ARG A 102 0.47 -10.28 -17.55
CA ARG A 102 1.67 -11.08 -17.20
C ARG A 102 1.43 -12.43 -16.55
N GLY A 103 0.18 -12.89 -16.50
CA GLY A 103 -0.21 -14.05 -15.72
C GLY A 103 -0.16 -13.74 -14.23
N TRP A 104 -1.32 -13.83 -13.58
CA TRP A 104 -1.50 -13.45 -12.17
C TRP A 104 -0.46 -14.05 -11.22
N ALA A 105 -0.08 -15.32 -11.40
CA ALA A 105 0.83 -16.01 -10.49
C ALA A 105 2.28 -15.46 -10.54
N ILE A 106 2.84 -15.29 -11.75
CA ILE A 106 4.24 -14.88 -11.93
C ILE A 106 4.44 -13.42 -11.49
N GLY A 107 3.50 -12.53 -11.87
CA GLY A 107 3.55 -11.13 -11.46
C GLY A 107 3.43 -10.95 -9.94
N THR A 108 2.55 -11.72 -9.30
CA THR A 108 2.30 -11.64 -7.85
C THR A 108 3.47 -12.19 -7.04
N ALA A 109 4.01 -13.36 -7.43
CA ALA A 109 5.18 -13.94 -6.77
C ALA A 109 6.42 -13.04 -6.88
N GLY A 110 6.67 -12.48 -8.07
CA GLY A 110 7.78 -11.54 -8.27
C GLY A 110 7.64 -10.29 -7.41
N ARG A 111 6.42 -9.75 -7.26
CA ARG A 111 6.18 -8.56 -6.44
C ARG A 111 6.29 -8.86 -4.94
N ALA A 112 5.83 -10.03 -4.50
CA ALA A 112 6.03 -10.51 -3.14
C ALA A 112 7.52 -10.70 -2.79
N MET A 113 8.29 -11.28 -3.71
CA MET A 113 9.74 -11.45 -3.55
C MET A 113 10.45 -10.09 -3.47
N GLN A 114 10.15 -9.16 -4.38
CA GLN A 114 10.72 -7.80 -4.32
C GLN A 114 10.39 -7.08 -3.02
N PHE A 115 9.15 -7.24 -2.53
CA PHE A 115 8.75 -6.70 -1.23
C PHE A 115 9.55 -7.33 -0.07
N GLY A 116 9.74 -8.65 -0.08
CA GLY A 116 10.57 -9.35 0.92
C GLY A 116 12.02 -8.86 0.91
N LEU A 117 12.64 -8.75 -0.27
CA LEU A 117 13.99 -8.20 -0.42
C LEU A 117 14.08 -6.76 0.08
N TYR A 118 13.06 -5.94 -0.20
CA TYR A 118 12.98 -4.58 0.29
C TYR A 118 12.93 -4.50 1.82
N LEU A 119 12.18 -5.39 2.48
CA LEU A 119 12.17 -5.48 3.95
C LEU A 119 13.52 -5.92 4.52
N LEU A 120 14.34 -6.64 3.75
CA LEU A 120 15.72 -6.99 4.10
C LEU A 120 16.73 -5.87 3.81
N GLY A 121 16.27 -4.70 3.36
CA GLY A 121 17.12 -3.53 3.07
C GLY A 121 17.71 -3.51 1.66
N ILE A 122 17.30 -4.42 0.77
CA ILE A 122 17.75 -4.42 -0.63
C ILE A 122 16.91 -3.40 -1.40
N PRO A 123 17.53 -2.41 -2.09
CA PRO A 123 16.79 -1.36 -2.78
C PRO A 123 15.92 -1.95 -3.90
N PRO A 124 14.71 -1.41 -4.12
CA PRO A 124 13.84 -1.86 -5.18
C PRO A 124 14.51 -1.59 -6.53
N LYS A 125 14.35 -2.54 -7.47
CA LYS A 125 14.76 -2.36 -8.86
C LYS A 125 13.54 -2.01 -9.69
N PRO A 126 13.68 -1.15 -10.72
CA PRO A 126 12.57 -0.86 -11.59
C PRO A 126 12.08 -2.17 -12.22
N PRO A 127 10.76 -2.34 -12.41
CA PRO A 127 10.26 -3.50 -13.12
C PRO A 127 10.97 -3.58 -14.47
N ALA A 128 11.51 -4.76 -14.82
CA ALA A 128 12.19 -4.97 -16.09
C ALA A 128 11.26 -4.51 -17.22
N ARG A 129 11.61 -3.37 -17.83
CA ARG A 129 10.88 -2.74 -18.92
C ARG A 129 11.10 -3.63 -20.14
N HIS A 130 10.26 -4.64 -20.33
CA HIS A 130 10.14 -5.23 -21.64
C HIS A 130 9.29 -4.27 -22.46
N LEU A 131 9.94 -3.60 -23.39
CA LEU A 131 9.28 -2.97 -24.52
C LEU A 131 8.29 -3.98 -25.10
N ALA A 132 7.02 -3.63 -25.06
CA ALA A 132 5.99 -4.18 -25.93
C ALA A 132 5.53 -3.01 -26.81
#